data_AF-A0AAW1H1Q7-F1
#
_entry.id   AF-A0AAW1H1Q7-F1
#
_cell.length_a   1.000
_cell.length_b   1.000
_cell.length_c   1.000
_cell.angle_alpha   90.00
_cell.angle_beta   90.00
_cell.angle_gamma   90.00
#
_symmetry.space_group_name_H-M   'P 1'
#
loop_
_entity.id
_entity.type
_entity.pdbx_description
1 polymer ?
#
loop_
_entity_poly.entity_id
_entity_poly.type
_entity_poly.pdbx_seq_one_letter_code
_entity_poly.pdbx_strand_id
1 'polypeptide(L)'
;MLRNLGKWFLRVLLLVNVVVVDVSPAKEKAACVYSGVFNFGDSNSDTGGLSAAFSPLPWPYGETFFEKAYGRYSNGRLIMDFIAEKLGMPYLSAYLNSLGANYSHGTNFATGGSTIRQPNETIFATSISPFSLDIQIAQYDQLKSRSKDLFESDPKIRNMLPKEELFSKALYTFDIGQNDLAVAIRTINNDDQIRAEIPKIIAQLSSAVQHLYKEGGRSFWIHNTGPIGCLPDSTGSITSQPGTLDKYGCIKSRNNIAKEFNKQLNDTVSKLRTELPKAAITYVDVYTAKYGLISQATSLGN
;
A
#
# COMPACT_ATOMS: atom_id res chain seq x y z
N MET A 1 -93.41 22.03 15.13
CA MET A 1 -93.85 22.07 13.71
C MET A 1 -92.62 22.14 12.82
N LEU A 2 -92.31 21.00 12.17
CA LEU A 2 -91.69 20.84 10.84
C LEU A 2 -90.35 21.52 10.47
N ARG A 3 -89.42 20.64 10.05
CA ARG A 3 -88.35 20.76 9.01
C ARG A 3 -87.02 21.39 9.44
N ASN A 4 -85.86 20.95 8.97
CA ASN A 4 -85.33 19.71 8.38
C ASN A 4 -83.82 19.98 8.13
N LEU A 5 -82.98 18.95 8.35
CA LEU A 5 -81.80 18.58 7.56
C LEU A 5 -80.83 19.64 7.01
N GLY A 6 -79.55 19.58 7.43
CA GLY A 6 -78.47 20.33 6.80
C GLY A 6 -77.04 20.00 7.20
N LYS A 7 -76.61 18.74 6.95
CA LYS A 7 -75.23 18.34 6.57
C LYS A 7 -74.07 18.47 7.58
N TRP A 8 -73.70 17.31 8.12
CA TRP A 8 -72.33 16.75 8.20
C TRP A 8 -71.19 17.60 7.61
N PHE A 9 -70.17 17.93 8.41
CA PHE A 9 -68.87 17.24 8.37
C PHE A 9 -67.92 17.80 9.45
N LEU A 10 -67.50 16.90 10.33
CA LEU A 10 -66.44 17.03 11.32
C LEU A 10 -65.08 17.16 10.61
N ARG A 11 -64.27 18.21 10.86
CA ARG A 11 -62.79 18.10 10.84
C ARG A 11 -62.13 19.07 11.82
N VAL A 12 -61.63 18.49 12.90
CA VAL A 12 -60.69 19.03 13.87
C VAL A 12 -59.41 19.44 13.14
N LEU A 13 -59.01 20.70 13.25
CA LEU A 13 -57.72 21.21 12.78
C LEU A 13 -56.64 20.81 13.80
N LEU A 14 -55.90 19.74 13.50
CA LEU A 14 -54.65 19.38 14.16
C LEU A 14 -53.54 20.32 13.66
N LEU A 15 -53.05 21.19 14.54
CA LEU A 15 -51.84 21.98 14.35
C LEU A 15 -50.63 21.03 14.36
N VAL A 16 -50.15 20.65 13.19
CA VAL A 16 -48.84 20.00 13.03
C VAL A 16 -47.78 21.10 12.92
N ASN A 17 -47.00 21.30 13.98
CA ASN A 17 -45.79 22.09 13.91
C ASN A 17 -44.77 21.32 13.04
N VAL A 18 -44.64 21.72 11.77
CA VAL A 18 -43.58 21.25 10.89
C VAL A 18 -42.28 21.90 11.36
N VAL A 19 -41.46 21.12 12.07
CA VAL A 19 -40.06 21.47 12.30
C VAL A 19 -39.35 21.31 10.96
N VAL A 20 -39.10 22.43 10.29
CA VAL A 20 -38.23 22.48 9.11
C VAL A 20 -36.81 22.29 9.63
N VAL A 21 -36.30 21.06 9.55
CA VAL A 21 -34.88 20.80 9.73
C VAL A 21 -34.19 21.34 8.49
N ASP A 22 -33.47 22.44 8.65
CA ASP A 22 -32.61 22.99 7.61
C ASP A 22 -31.47 21.99 7.38
N VAL A 23 -31.69 21.05 6.47
CA VAL A 23 -30.64 20.14 5.99
C VAL A 23 -29.79 20.96 5.03
N SER A 24 -28.85 21.71 5.60
CA SER A 24 -27.72 22.22 4.83
C SER A 24 -27.11 21.04 4.07
N PRO A 25 -26.96 21.11 2.73
CA PRO A 25 -26.27 20.06 2.01
C PRO A 25 -24.89 19.91 2.65
N ALA A 26 -24.58 18.69 3.10
CA ALA A 26 -23.24 18.35 3.52
C ALA A 26 -22.31 18.85 2.42
N LYS A 27 -21.38 19.78 2.76
CA LYS A 27 -20.31 20.16 1.84
C LYS A 27 -19.78 18.85 1.27
N GLU A 28 -19.98 18.65 -0.02
CA GLU A 28 -19.34 17.57 -0.76
C GLU A 28 -17.89 17.58 -0.29
N LYS A 29 -17.47 16.55 0.46
CA LYS A 29 -16.05 16.39 0.77
C LYS A 29 -15.41 16.40 -0.60
N ALA A 30 -14.68 17.47 -0.93
CA ALA A 30 -14.00 17.61 -2.21
C ALA A 30 -13.35 16.26 -2.47
N ALA A 31 -13.84 15.55 -3.48
CA ALA A 31 -13.41 14.19 -3.71
C ALA A 31 -11.91 14.27 -3.96
N CYS A 32 -11.11 13.81 -3.00
CA CYS A 32 -9.67 13.77 -3.15
C CYS A 32 -9.39 12.58 -4.07
N VAL A 33 -9.69 12.78 -5.36
CA VAL A 33 -9.57 11.73 -6.38
C VAL A 33 -8.18 11.85 -6.94
N TYR A 34 -7.24 11.11 -6.37
CA TYR A 34 -5.96 10.87 -7.01
C TYR A 34 -6.23 10.33 -8.41
N SER A 35 -5.64 10.93 -9.45
CA SER A 35 -5.90 10.53 -10.84
C SER A 35 -5.01 9.38 -11.32
N GLY A 36 -4.14 8.86 -10.44
CA GLY A 36 -3.25 7.73 -10.69
C GLY A 36 -2.53 7.30 -9.43
N VAL A 37 -1.81 6.19 -9.52
CA VAL A 37 -1.03 5.63 -8.41
C VAL A 37 0.35 5.18 -8.90
N PHE A 38 1.39 5.61 -8.20
CA PHE A 38 2.75 5.10 -8.36
C PHE A 38 3.12 4.31 -7.10
N ASN A 39 3.23 2.99 -7.23
CA ASN A 39 3.52 2.11 -6.09
C ASN A 39 4.97 1.67 -6.06
N PHE A 40 5.57 1.76 -4.88
CA PHE A 40 6.90 1.25 -4.55
C PHE A 40 6.74 0.24 -3.43
N GLY A 41 7.43 -0.88 -3.49
CA GLY A 41 7.13 -1.94 -2.54
C GLY A 41 7.86 -3.25 -2.71
N ASP A 42 7.39 -4.22 -1.95
CA ASP A 42 7.79 -5.62 -2.01
C ASP A 42 6.62 -6.54 -2.44
N SER A 43 6.69 -7.81 -2.06
CA SER A 43 5.69 -8.85 -2.38
C SER A 43 4.28 -8.54 -1.91
N ASN A 44 4.09 -7.70 -0.88
CA ASN A 44 2.77 -7.30 -0.41
C ASN A 44 1.98 -6.49 -1.44
N SER A 45 2.68 -5.87 -2.40
CA SER A 45 2.09 -4.99 -3.40
C SER A 45 2.51 -5.31 -4.83
N ASP A 46 3.41 -6.27 -5.06
CA ASP A 46 3.90 -6.67 -6.40
C ASP A 46 2.79 -7.25 -7.30
N THR A 47 2.40 -6.50 -8.34
CA THR A 47 1.38 -6.89 -9.31
C THR A 47 1.90 -7.74 -10.48
N GLY A 48 3.15 -8.23 -10.44
CA GLY A 48 3.76 -9.06 -11.48
C GLY A 48 5.19 -8.68 -11.87
N GLY A 49 5.79 -7.69 -11.21
CA GLY A 49 7.13 -7.18 -11.52
C GLY A 49 8.23 -8.23 -11.36
N LEU A 50 8.25 -8.97 -10.23
CA LEU A 50 9.24 -10.03 -10.07
C LEU A 50 9.05 -11.17 -11.09
N SER A 51 7.78 -11.53 -11.32
CA SER A 51 7.40 -12.56 -12.28
C SER A 51 7.80 -12.21 -13.72
N ALA A 52 7.73 -10.92 -14.09
CA ALA A 52 8.15 -10.44 -15.41
C ALA A 52 9.67 -10.42 -15.58
N ALA A 53 10.42 -10.20 -14.49
CA ALA A 53 11.87 -10.09 -14.52
C ALA A 53 12.60 -11.45 -14.53
N PHE A 54 12.06 -12.44 -13.82
CA PHE A 54 12.74 -13.72 -13.60
C PHE A 54 11.97 -14.91 -14.16
N SER A 55 11.01 -15.41 -13.38
CA SER A 55 10.23 -16.60 -13.72
C SER A 55 8.78 -16.42 -13.30
N PRO A 56 7.82 -16.96 -14.08
CA PRO A 56 6.42 -16.95 -13.69
C PRO A 56 6.19 -17.57 -12.31
N LEU A 57 5.42 -16.90 -11.45
CA LEU A 57 4.90 -17.56 -10.25
C LEU A 57 3.87 -18.62 -10.67
N PRO A 58 4.01 -19.88 -10.22
CA PRO A 58 3.14 -20.97 -10.65
C PRO A 58 1.76 -20.91 -9.96
N TRP A 59 0.87 -21.86 -10.29
CA TRP A 59 -0.29 -22.14 -9.45
C TRP A 59 0.16 -22.47 -8.00
N PRO A 60 -0.54 -22.04 -6.92
CA PRO A 60 -1.90 -21.48 -6.83
C PRO A 60 -2.00 -19.93 -6.80
N TYR A 61 -0.95 -19.21 -7.21
CA TYR A 61 -0.87 -17.75 -7.10
C TYR A 61 -1.82 -17.00 -8.08
N GLY A 62 -3.10 -16.93 -7.71
CA GLY A 62 -4.19 -16.24 -8.43
C GLY A 62 -5.52 -17.01 -8.47
N GLU A 63 -5.61 -18.17 -7.80
CA GLU A 63 -6.76 -19.09 -7.87
C GLU A 63 -8.14 -18.47 -7.56
N THR A 64 -8.23 -17.53 -6.61
CA THR A 64 -9.52 -17.06 -6.06
C THR A 64 -10.15 -15.91 -6.83
N PHE A 65 -9.39 -15.22 -7.70
CA PHE A 65 -9.86 -14.03 -8.39
C PHE A 65 -9.50 -14.02 -9.87
N PHE A 66 -8.27 -14.40 -10.21
CA PHE A 66 -7.82 -14.44 -11.60
C PHE A 66 -8.05 -15.82 -12.25
N GLU A 67 -8.32 -16.85 -11.44
CA GLU A 67 -8.56 -18.24 -11.84
C GLU A 67 -7.38 -18.83 -12.65
N LYS A 68 -6.20 -18.24 -12.52
CA LYS A 68 -4.93 -18.69 -13.12
C LYS A 68 -3.75 -18.08 -12.38
N ALA A 69 -2.57 -18.65 -12.61
CA ALA A 69 -1.32 -18.02 -12.20
C ALA A 69 -1.21 -16.60 -12.77
N TYR A 70 -1.12 -15.60 -11.91
CA TYR A 70 -1.15 -14.18 -12.29
C TYR A 70 0.12 -13.41 -11.88
N GLY A 71 1.17 -14.12 -11.44
CA GLY A 71 2.48 -13.52 -11.16
C GLY A 71 2.56 -12.73 -9.85
N ARG A 72 1.61 -12.92 -8.92
CA ARG A 72 1.51 -12.17 -7.65
C ARG A 72 1.68 -13.09 -6.45
N TYR A 73 2.31 -12.63 -5.36
CA TYR A 73 2.40 -13.41 -4.10
C TYR A 73 1.09 -13.37 -3.30
N SER A 74 -0.02 -13.67 -3.98
CA SER A 74 -1.36 -13.77 -3.42
C SER A 74 -2.13 -14.82 -4.23
N ASN A 75 -3.10 -15.46 -3.58
CA ASN A 75 -4.03 -16.35 -4.28
C ASN A 75 -5.12 -15.55 -5.04
N GLY A 76 -5.04 -14.22 -5.06
CA GLY A 76 -5.97 -13.34 -5.78
C GLY A 76 -5.49 -11.89 -5.78
N ARG A 77 -6.38 -10.99 -5.37
CA ARG A 77 -6.12 -9.55 -5.32
C ARG A 77 -5.09 -9.15 -4.26
N LEU A 78 -4.48 -7.99 -4.48
CA LEU A 78 -3.58 -7.29 -3.57
C LEU A 78 -4.25 -6.01 -3.06
N ILE A 79 -3.68 -5.39 -2.03
CA ILE A 79 -4.15 -4.09 -1.51
C ILE A 79 -4.24 -3.03 -2.62
N MET A 80 -3.34 -3.09 -3.60
CA MET A 80 -3.32 -2.19 -4.75
C MET A 80 -4.55 -2.31 -5.64
N ASP A 81 -5.12 -3.52 -5.80
CA ASP A 81 -6.34 -3.71 -6.59
C ASP A 81 -7.54 -3.06 -5.89
N PHE A 82 -7.64 -3.20 -4.57
CA PHE A 82 -8.68 -2.54 -3.77
C PHE A 82 -8.53 -1.01 -3.79
N ILE A 83 -7.30 -0.49 -3.76
CA ILE A 83 -7.03 0.95 -3.93
C ILE A 83 -7.51 1.42 -5.31
N ALA A 84 -7.15 0.70 -6.38
CA ALA A 84 -7.58 1.03 -7.73
C ALA A 84 -9.11 1.02 -7.87
N GLU A 85 -9.81 0.01 -7.33
CA GLU A 85 -11.27 -0.06 -7.28
C GLU A 85 -11.88 1.15 -6.57
N LYS A 86 -11.33 1.53 -5.42
CA LYS A 86 -11.82 2.68 -4.65
C LYS A 86 -11.61 4.01 -5.34
N LEU A 87 -10.58 4.12 -6.17
CA LEU A 87 -10.32 5.31 -6.98
C LEU A 87 -11.00 5.26 -8.35
N GLY A 88 -11.72 4.18 -8.69
CA GLY A 88 -12.41 4.04 -9.97
C GLY A 88 -11.46 3.90 -11.16
N MET A 89 -10.27 3.34 -10.95
CA MET A 89 -9.22 3.19 -11.97
C MET A 89 -8.95 1.72 -12.32
N PRO A 90 -8.39 1.43 -13.50
CA PRO A 90 -7.89 0.09 -13.83
C PRO A 90 -6.79 -0.37 -12.86
N TYR A 91 -6.60 -1.68 -12.75
CA TYR A 91 -5.49 -2.25 -11.98
C TYR A 91 -4.13 -1.84 -12.57
N LEU A 92 -3.17 -1.61 -11.68
CA LEU A 92 -1.84 -1.13 -12.06
C LEU A 92 -1.08 -2.22 -12.81
N SER A 93 -0.50 -1.82 -13.95
CA SER A 93 0.51 -2.62 -14.64
C SER A 93 1.83 -2.55 -13.88
N ALA A 94 2.53 -3.69 -13.77
CA ALA A 94 3.90 -3.68 -13.27
C ALA A 94 4.83 -2.98 -14.28
N TYR A 95 5.80 -2.22 -13.78
CA TYR A 95 6.75 -1.49 -14.61
C TYR A 95 7.53 -2.42 -15.56
N LEU A 96 7.84 -3.64 -15.10
CA LEU A 96 8.64 -4.61 -15.83
C LEU A 96 7.84 -5.46 -16.84
N ASN A 97 6.52 -5.26 -16.96
CA ASN A 97 5.71 -6.00 -17.92
C ASN A 97 6.08 -5.62 -19.36
N SER A 98 6.40 -6.62 -20.19
CA SER A 98 6.75 -6.43 -21.60
C SER A 98 5.54 -6.31 -22.54
N LEU A 99 4.39 -6.87 -22.16
CA LEU A 99 3.18 -6.92 -22.99
C LEU A 99 1.96 -6.41 -22.22
N GLY A 100 1.08 -5.70 -22.93
CA GLY A 100 -0.23 -5.27 -22.40
C GLY A 100 -0.18 -4.25 -21.27
N ALA A 101 0.98 -3.64 -21.00
CA ALA A 101 1.13 -2.65 -19.95
C ALA A 101 0.43 -1.33 -20.33
N ASN A 102 -0.31 -0.77 -19.38
CA ASN A 102 -0.94 0.53 -19.49
C ASN A 102 -0.56 1.36 -18.26
N TYR A 103 0.11 2.48 -18.50
CA TYR A 103 0.65 3.37 -17.47
C TYR A 103 -0.10 4.69 -17.38
N SER A 104 -1.22 4.86 -18.10
CA SER A 104 -2.02 6.09 -18.13
C SER A 104 -2.54 6.52 -16.76
N HIS A 105 -2.67 5.60 -15.80
CA HIS A 105 -3.11 5.83 -14.42
C HIS A 105 -1.98 5.52 -13.41
N GLY A 106 -0.73 5.54 -13.86
CA GLY A 106 0.45 5.21 -13.07
C GLY A 106 0.84 3.74 -13.20
N THR A 107 1.78 3.30 -12.36
CA THR A 107 2.38 1.97 -12.46
C THR A 107 2.82 1.45 -11.09
N ASN A 108 3.21 0.19 -11.07
CA ASN A 108 3.74 -0.48 -9.91
C ASN A 108 5.20 -0.92 -10.13
N PHE A 109 6.12 -0.38 -9.33
CA PHE A 109 7.54 -0.70 -9.34
C PHE A 109 7.93 -1.79 -8.34
N ALA A 110 7.00 -2.23 -7.49
CA ALA A 110 7.26 -3.23 -6.47
C ALA A 110 7.66 -4.58 -7.07
N THR A 111 8.57 -5.28 -6.40
CA THR A 111 8.90 -6.67 -6.72
C THR A 111 9.01 -7.51 -5.45
N GLY A 112 8.58 -8.77 -5.49
CA GLY A 112 8.70 -9.67 -4.35
C GLY A 112 10.13 -9.76 -3.79
N GLY A 113 10.27 -9.64 -2.48
CA GLY A 113 11.58 -9.70 -1.81
C GLY A 113 12.41 -8.40 -1.89
N SER A 114 11.87 -7.29 -2.39
CA SER A 114 12.56 -6.00 -2.41
C SER A 114 12.83 -5.46 -1.00
N THR A 115 14.00 -4.84 -0.86
CA THR A 115 14.48 -4.13 0.33
C THR A 115 14.57 -2.63 0.06
N ILE A 116 14.54 -1.83 1.12
CA ILE A 116 14.82 -0.40 1.03
C ILE A 116 16.29 -0.18 0.67
N ARG A 117 17.20 -0.88 1.34
CA ARG A 117 18.64 -0.81 1.05
C ARG A 117 19.00 -1.77 -0.08
N GLN A 118 20.06 -1.47 -0.83
CA GLN A 118 20.61 -2.43 -1.79
C GLN A 118 21.04 -3.71 -1.07
N PRO A 119 20.62 -4.90 -1.57
CA PRO A 119 21.04 -6.16 -0.99
C PRO A 119 22.49 -6.50 -1.37
N ASN A 120 23.21 -7.16 -0.47
CA ASN A 120 24.54 -7.75 -0.74
C ASN A 120 24.45 -9.27 -0.97
N GLU A 121 23.34 -9.70 -1.55
CA GLU A 121 23.03 -11.10 -1.83
C GLU A 121 22.17 -11.20 -3.09
N THR A 122 22.06 -12.41 -3.63
CA THR A 122 21.33 -12.63 -4.89
C THR A 122 19.99 -13.28 -4.63
N ILE A 123 19.05 -13.03 -5.54
CA ILE A 123 17.74 -13.67 -5.54
C ILE A 123 17.83 -15.20 -5.60
N PHE A 124 18.84 -15.75 -6.27
CA PHE A 124 19.05 -17.19 -6.39
C PHE A 124 19.55 -17.85 -5.10
N ALA A 125 20.21 -17.06 -4.23
CA ALA A 125 20.71 -17.57 -2.96
C ALA A 125 19.68 -17.39 -1.83
N THR A 126 18.93 -16.30 -1.83
CA THR A 126 18.17 -15.84 -0.65
C THR A 126 16.78 -15.29 -0.95
N SER A 127 16.34 -15.34 -2.21
CA SER A 127 15.07 -14.79 -2.68
C SER A 127 14.91 -13.27 -2.46
N ILE A 128 16.00 -12.56 -2.13
CA ILE A 128 15.99 -11.10 -2.06
C ILE A 128 16.15 -10.51 -3.46
N SER A 129 15.23 -9.60 -3.80
CA SER A 129 15.17 -9.00 -5.12
C SER A 129 16.31 -7.99 -5.34
N PRO A 130 16.94 -7.97 -6.53
CA PRO A 130 17.88 -6.91 -6.88
C PRO A 130 17.20 -5.56 -7.16
N PHE A 131 15.87 -5.50 -7.21
CA PHE A 131 15.10 -4.27 -7.39
C PHE A 131 14.81 -3.62 -6.04
N SER A 132 15.86 -3.16 -5.35
CA SER A 132 15.75 -2.37 -4.12
C SER A 132 15.08 -1.02 -4.37
N LEU A 133 14.69 -0.30 -3.31
CA LEU A 133 13.94 0.95 -3.44
C LEU A 133 14.62 1.98 -4.35
N ASP A 134 15.95 2.12 -4.28
CA ASP A 134 16.69 3.02 -5.16
C ASP A 134 16.59 2.63 -6.65
N ILE A 135 16.54 1.33 -6.95
CA ILE A 135 16.29 0.84 -8.31
C ILE A 135 14.85 1.14 -8.73
N GLN A 136 13.86 0.93 -7.85
CA GLN A 136 12.47 1.28 -8.14
C GLN A 136 12.29 2.79 -8.38
N ILE A 137 13.05 3.64 -7.68
CA ILE A 137 13.09 5.09 -7.92
C ILE A 137 13.72 5.40 -9.27
N ALA A 138 14.83 4.76 -9.63
CA ALA A 138 15.44 4.94 -10.95
C ALA A 138 14.49 4.51 -12.09
N GLN A 139 13.71 3.46 -11.88
CA GLN A 139 12.66 3.04 -12.82
C GLN A 139 11.55 4.09 -12.95
N TYR A 140 11.15 4.73 -11.85
CA TYR A 140 10.20 5.85 -11.88
C TYR A 140 10.75 7.04 -12.68
N ASP A 141 12.00 7.43 -12.44
CA ASP A 141 12.64 8.54 -13.16
C ASP A 141 12.70 8.25 -14.66
N GLN A 142 13.05 7.00 -15.01
CA GLN A 142 13.06 6.54 -16.40
C GLN A 142 11.66 6.56 -17.02
N LEU A 143 10.63 6.06 -16.32
CA LEU A 143 9.25 6.12 -16.80
C LEU A 143 8.85 7.56 -17.07
N LYS A 144 9.08 8.46 -16.12
CA LYS A 144 8.67 9.87 -16.22
C LYS A 144 9.34 10.55 -17.41
N SER A 145 10.66 10.41 -17.54
CA SER A 145 11.42 10.98 -18.67
C SER A 145 10.92 10.42 -20.01
N ARG A 146 10.85 9.09 -20.16
CA ARG A 146 10.47 8.48 -21.43
C ARG A 146 9.02 8.73 -21.79
N SER A 147 8.13 8.84 -20.81
CA SER A 147 6.73 9.18 -21.04
C SER A 147 6.60 10.55 -21.67
N LYS A 148 7.38 11.53 -21.20
CA LYS A 148 7.40 12.88 -21.80
C LYS A 148 7.84 12.83 -23.28
N ASP A 149 8.97 12.19 -23.56
CA ASP A 149 9.52 12.11 -24.92
C ASP A 149 8.54 11.41 -25.87
N LEU A 150 8.01 10.27 -25.46
CA LEU A 150 7.09 9.46 -26.28
C LEU A 150 5.71 10.09 -26.44
N PHE A 151 5.25 10.86 -25.44
CA PHE A 151 3.98 11.57 -25.53
C PHE A 151 4.01 12.58 -26.67
N GLU A 152 5.16 13.19 -26.97
CA GLU A 152 5.35 14.12 -28.08
C GLU A 152 5.59 13.40 -29.41
N SER A 153 6.37 12.32 -29.41
CA SER A 153 6.87 11.69 -30.64
C SER A 153 5.98 10.57 -31.21
N ASP A 154 5.14 9.90 -30.42
CA ASP A 154 4.33 8.77 -30.88
C ASP A 154 2.85 8.87 -30.44
N PRO A 155 1.98 9.45 -31.30
CA PRO A 155 0.55 9.55 -31.03
C PRO A 155 -0.17 8.21 -30.83
N LYS A 156 0.37 7.10 -31.34
CA LYS A 156 -0.31 5.79 -31.29
C LYS A 156 -0.32 5.20 -29.88
N ILE A 157 0.69 5.51 -29.07
CA ILE A 157 0.83 4.99 -27.71
C ILE A 157 0.47 6.00 -26.63
N ARG A 158 0.20 7.26 -26.99
CA ARG A 158 -0.09 8.37 -26.07
C ARG A 158 -1.15 8.03 -25.00
N ASN A 159 -2.19 7.29 -25.36
CA ASN A 159 -3.27 6.90 -24.45
C ASN A 159 -2.86 5.87 -23.39
N MET A 160 -1.69 5.23 -23.54
CA MET A 160 -1.14 4.27 -22.58
C MET A 160 -0.06 4.88 -21.68
N LEU A 161 0.32 6.15 -21.90
CA LEU A 161 1.37 6.84 -21.17
C LEU A 161 0.79 7.72 -20.04
N PRO A 162 1.52 7.88 -18.93
CA PRO A 162 1.24 8.92 -17.95
C PRO A 162 1.22 10.30 -18.61
N LYS A 163 0.19 11.10 -18.33
CA LYS A 163 0.21 12.53 -18.66
C LYS A 163 1.09 13.29 -17.68
N GLU A 164 1.64 14.43 -18.08
CA GLU A 164 2.51 15.23 -17.23
C GLU A 164 1.82 15.66 -15.92
N GLU A 165 0.53 16.05 -15.97
CA GLU A 165 -0.18 16.42 -14.74
C GLU A 165 -0.35 15.27 -13.74
N LEU A 166 -0.27 14.01 -14.20
CA LEU A 166 -0.46 12.82 -13.38
C LEU A 166 0.56 12.77 -12.24
N PHE A 167 1.82 13.10 -12.51
CA PHE A 167 2.90 13.02 -11.53
C PHE A 167 2.65 13.93 -10.31
N SER A 168 1.93 15.05 -10.48
CA SER A 168 1.57 15.94 -9.37
C SER A 168 0.28 15.57 -8.64
N LYS A 169 -0.58 14.77 -9.28
CA LYS A 169 -1.93 14.41 -8.78
C LYS A 169 -2.04 12.95 -8.33
N ALA A 170 -1.02 12.14 -8.57
CA ALA A 170 -1.00 10.74 -8.20
C ALA A 170 -0.79 10.52 -6.70
N LEU A 171 -1.24 9.36 -6.22
CA LEU A 171 -0.89 8.80 -4.93
C LEU A 171 0.42 8.00 -5.05
N TYR A 172 1.37 8.26 -4.17
CA TYR A 172 2.64 7.56 -4.08
C TYR A 172 2.60 6.62 -2.88
N THR A 173 2.54 5.31 -3.12
CA THR A 173 2.39 4.30 -2.05
C THR A 173 3.70 3.57 -1.79
N PHE A 174 3.97 3.26 -0.51
CA PHE A 174 5.15 2.52 -0.06
C PHE A 174 4.74 1.37 0.86
N ASP A 175 5.01 0.13 0.45
CA ASP A 175 4.92 -1.07 1.30
C ASP A 175 6.23 -1.86 1.18
N ILE A 176 7.24 -1.43 1.94
CA ILE A 176 8.60 -1.94 1.86
C ILE A 176 9.32 -1.78 3.22
N GLY A 177 10.35 -2.58 3.46
CA GLY A 177 11.20 -2.52 4.65
C GLY A 177 11.16 -3.76 5.52
N GLN A 178 10.12 -4.61 5.38
CA GLN A 178 10.04 -5.84 6.16
C GLN A 178 11.14 -6.84 5.75
N ASN A 179 11.51 -6.87 4.47
CA ASN A 179 12.62 -7.69 3.99
C ASN A 179 13.98 -7.22 4.55
N ASP A 180 14.21 -5.91 4.73
CA ASP A 180 15.44 -5.41 5.37
C ASP A 180 15.56 -5.96 6.81
N LEU A 181 14.46 -6.00 7.56
CA LEU A 181 14.42 -6.59 8.89
C LEU A 181 14.63 -8.11 8.84
N ALA A 182 14.04 -8.80 7.85
CA ALA A 182 14.23 -10.24 7.67
C ALA A 182 15.70 -10.59 7.39
N VAL A 183 16.36 -9.82 6.52
CA VAL A 183 17.80 -9.94 6.23
C VAL A 183 18.62 -9.70 7.50
N ALA A 184 18.35 -8.63 8.23
CA ALA A 184 19.07 -8.32 9.47
C ALA A 184 18.89 -9.44 10.52
N ILE A 185 17.67 -9.94 10.73
CA ILE A 185 17.38 -11.04 11.66
C ILE A 185 18.09 -12.33 11.27
N ARG A 186 18.22 -12.61 9.97
CA ARG A 186 18.91 -13.80 9.46
C ARG A 186 20.43 -13.71 9.58
N THR A 187 20.99 -12.51 9.46
CA THR A 187 22.46 -12.31 9.28
C THR A 187 23.16 -11.75 10.51
N ILE A 188 22.43 -11.14 11.44
CA ILE A 188 22.97 -10.51 12.64
C ILE A 188 22.49 -11.25 13.88
N ASN A 189 23.41 -11.82 14.65
CA ASN A 189 23.09 -12.62 15.84
C ASN A 189 22.91 -11.78 17.13
N ASN A 190 22.50 -10.51 17.00
CA ASN A 190 22.37 -9.59 18.13
C ASN A 190 21.28 -8.53 17.85
N ASP A 191 20.27 -8.47 18.72
CA ASP A 191 19.12 -7.56 18.58
C ASP A 191 19.52 -6.07 18.61
N ASP A 192 20.52 -5.69 19.40
CA ASP A 192 20.96 -4.29 19.48
C ASP A 192 21.67 -3.85 18.18
N GLN A 193 22.46 -4.75 17.58
CA GLN A 193 23.06 -4.53 16.26
C GLN A 193 22.00 -4.45 15.16
N ILE A 194 20.94 -5.27 15.22
CA ILE A 194 19.80 -5.16 14.29
C ILE A 194 19.13 -3.78 14.45
N ARG A 195 18.86 -3.35 15.69
CA ARG A 195 18.25 -2.03 15.95
C ARG A 195 19.12 -0.87 15.45
N ALA A 196 20.44 -1.01 15.50
CA ALA A 196 21.38 -0.01 15.01
C ALA A 196 21.33 0.19 13.47
N GLU A 197 20.80 -0.78 12.71
CA GLU A 197 20.64 -0.65 11.25
C GLU A 197 19.34 0.07 10.85
N ILE A 198 18.33 0.10 11.72
CA ILE A 198 17.00 0.71 11.46
C ILE A 198 17.11 2.17 10.99
N PRO A 199 17.89 3.05 11.63
CA PRO A 199 18.02 4.44 11.19
C PRO A 199 18.52 4.58 9.75
N LYS A 200 19.45 3.70 9.33
CA LYS A 200 20.01 3.72 7.96
C LYS A 200 18.97 3.32 6.93
N ILE A 201 18.16 2.32 7.24
CA ILE A 201 17.05 1.86 6.39
C ILE A 201 16.04 2.99 6.21
N ILE A 202 15.58 3.60 7.31
CA ILE A 202 14.58 4.66 7.28
C ILE A 202 15.11 5.93 6.60
N ALA A 203 16.39 6.27 6.77
CA ALA A 203 17.01 7.40 6.08
C ALA A 203 16.98 7.25 4.55
N GLN A 204 17.17 6.03 4.03
CA GLN A 204 17.07 5.77 2.58
C GLN A 204 15.63 5.88 2.08
N LEU A 205 14.63 5.39 2.84
CA LEU A 205 13.21 5.61 2.50
C LEU A 205 12.85 7.10 2.52
N SER A 206 13.31 7.84 3.54
CA SER A 206 13.12 9.29 3.63
C SER A 206 13.71 10.01 2.41
N SER A 207 14.89 9.60 1.96
CA SER A 207 15.55 10.17 0.78
C SER A 207 14.76 9.92 -0.50
N ALA A 208 14.18 8.72 -0.66
CA ALA A 208 13.31 8.39 -1.78
C ALA A 208 12.03 9.26 -1.80
N VAL A 209 11.39 9.47 -0.66
CA VAL A 209 10.22 10.36 -0.53
C VAL A 209 10.58 11.81 -0.89
N GLN A 210 11.71 12.31 -0.39
CA GLN A 210 12.21 13.65 -0.71
C GLN A 210 12.55 13.80 -2.20
N HIS A 211 13.10 12.77 -2.84
CA HIS A 211 13.35 12.74 -4.28
C HIS A 211 12.05 12.86 -5.08
N LEU A 212 11.07 11.99 -4.82
CA LEU A 212 9.78 12.03 -5.50
C LEU A 212 9.03 13.34 -5.28
N TYR A 213 9.20 13.96 -4.10
CA TYR A 213 8.68 15.30 -3.85
C TYR A 213 9.32 16.36 -4.75
N LYS A 214 10.65 16.33 -4.93
CA LYS A 214 11.35 17.21 -5.89
C LYS A 214 10.87 16.97 -7.31
N GLU A 215 10.57 15.72 -7.64
CA GLU A 215 9.98 15.31 -8.92
C GLU A 215 8.49 15.61 -9.06
N GLY A 216 7.89 16.34 -8.12
CA GLY A 216 6.52 16.85 -8.25
C GLY A 216 5.46 16.05 -7.49
N GLY A 217 5.81 14.92 -6.86
CA GLY A 217 4.92 14.15 -6.02
C GLY A 217 4.39 14.93 -4.81
N ARG A 218 3.09 14.82 -4.53
CA ARG A 218 2.42 15.60 -3.47
C ARG A 218 1.63 14.77 -2.47
N SER A 219 1.34 13.51 -2.76
CA SER A 219 0.50 12.67 -1.90
C SER A 219 1.18 11.35 -1.64
N PHE A 220 1.61 11.12 -0.41
CA PHE A 220 2.40 9.97 -0.01
C PHE A 220 1.63 9.13 1.01
N TRP A 221 1.65 7.82 0.82
CA TRP A 221 0.98 6.83 1.65
C TRP A 221 1.99 5.75 2.02
N ILE A 222 2.47 5.81 3.26
CA ILE A 222 3.63 5.05 3.72
C ILE A 222 3.16 4.01 4.74
N HIS A 223 3.21 2.74 4.37
CA HIS A 223 2.93 1.62 5.26
C HIS A 223 4.08 1.42 6.23
N ASN A 224 3.76 1.09 7.47
CA ASN A 224 4.70 0.46 8.39
C ASN A 224 4.81 -1.05 8.09
N THR A 225 5.76 -1.73 8.73
CA THR A 225 5.94 -3.18 8.54
C THR A 225 4.93 -3.98 9.35
N GLY A 226 4.60 -5.17 8.88
CA GLY A 226 3.73 -6.11 9.60
C GLY A 226 4.42 -6.81 10.78
N PRO A 227 3.68 -7.65 11.52
CA PRO A 227 4.23 -8.42 12.63
C PRO A 227 5.09 -9.58 12.11
N ILE A 228 6.34 -9.30 11.78
CA ILE A 228 7.28 -10.26 11.15
C ILE A 228 7.47 -11.55 11.97
N GLY A 229 7.35 -11.48 13.30
CA GLY A 229 7.42 -12.65 14.18
C GLY A 229 6.23 -13.60 14.05
N CYS A 230 5.15 -13.18 13.38
CA CYS A 230 3.96 -14.00 13.11
C CYS A 230 3.99 -14.68 11.73
N LEU A 231 5.02 -14.46 10.91
CA LEU A 231 5.10 -15.11 9.60
C LEU A 231 5.30 -16.62 9.76
N PRO A 232 4.66 -17.48 8.94
CA PRO A 232 4.84 -18.93 9.02
C PRO A 232 6.30 -19.36 8.96
N ASP A 233 7.09 -18.76 8.05
CA ASP A 233 8.53 -18.99 7.88
C ASP A 233 9.34 -18.68 9.15
N SER A 234 8.83 -17.78 10.01
CA SER A 234 9.48 -17.46 11.27
C SER A 234 9.30 -18.53 12.35
N THR A 235 8.25 -19.35 12.27
CA THR A 235 7.84 -20.24 13.37
C THR A 235 8.40 -21.67 13.32
N GLY A 236 8.99 -22.11 12.21
CA GLY A 236 9.36 -23.53 12.00
C GLY A 236 10.36 -24.12 13.01
N SER A 237 11.40 -23.37 13.39
CA SER A 237 12.52 -23.90 14.20
C SER A 237 12.62 -23.34 15.63
N ILE A 238 11.85 -22.30 15.96
CA ILE A 238 11.99 -21.53 17.23
C ILE A 238 10.89 -21.91 18.26
N THR A 239 9.86 -22.64 17.84
CA THR A 239 8.69 -23.02 18.65
C THR A 239 9.00 -23.85 19.91
N SER A 240 10.22 -24.38 20.05
CA SER A 240 10.58 -25.29 21.14
C SER A 240 11.03 -24.61 22.44
N GLN A 241 11.32 -23.30 22.44
CA GLN A 241 11.89 -22.62 23.62
C GLN A 241 10.81 -21.87 24.43
N PRO A 242 10.57 -22.25 25.71
CA PRO A 242 9.59 -21.58 26.57
C PRO A 242 9.80 -20.07 26.66
N GLY A 243 8.71 -19.31 26.59
CA GLY A 243 8.75 -17.85 26.71
C GLY A 243 9.20 -17.10 25.45
N THR A 244 9.45 -17.76 24.32
CA THR A 244 9.84 -17.11 23.06
C THR A 244 8.65 -16.51 22.30
N LEU A 245 7.51 -17.20 22.36
CA LEU A 245 6.29 -16.80 21.67
C LEU A 245 5.41 -15.90 22.54
N ASP A 246 4.59 -15.06 21.91
CA ASP A 246 3.45 -14.43 22.55
C ASP A 246 2.24 -15.39 22.59
N LYS A 247 1.12 -14.92 23.17
CA LYS A 247 -0.10 -15.73 23.32
C LYS A 247 -0.78 -16.12 22.01
N TYR A 248 -0.35 -15.56 20.87
CA TYR A 248 -0.86 -15.85 19.53
C TYR A 248 0.15 -16.65 18.69
N GLY A 249 1.23 -17.14 19.30
CA GLY A 249 2.24 -17.96 18.61
C GLY A 249 3.28 -17.16 17.83
N CYS A 250 3.34 -15.83 17.99
CA CYS A 250 4.32 -15.00 17.29
C CYS A 250 5.61 -14.85 18.10
N ILE A 251 6.76 -14.83 17.43
CA ILE A 251 8.07 -14.62 18.07
C ILE A 251 8.20 -13.19 18.57
N LYS A 252 8.32 -13.01 19.89
CA LYS A 252 8.32 -11.69 20.54
C LYS A 252 9.49 -10.79 20.13
N SER A 253 10.71 -11.32 20.09
CA SER A 253 11.91 -10.54 19.75
C SER A 253 11.81 -9.95 18.34
N ARG A 254 11.41 -10.76 17.36
CA ARG A 254 11.17 -10.34 15.97
C ARG A 254 10.09 -9.24 15.88
N ASN A 255 8.96 -9.41 16.57
CA ASN A 255 7.93 -8.37 16.62
C ASN A 255 8.41 -7.09 17.33
N ASN A 256 9.30 -7.18 18.32
CA ASN A 256 9.87 -6.00 18.98
C ASN A 256 10.86 -5.24 18.07
N ILE A 257 11.50 -5.90 17.11
CA ILE A 257 12.30 -5.25 16.06
C ILE A 257 11.37 -4.49 15.09
N ALA A 258 10.31 -5.14 14.60
CA ALA A 258 9.32 -4.51 13.72
C ALA A 258 8.66 -3.28 14.38
N LYS A 259 8.27 -3.37 15.65
CA LYS A 259 7.72 -2.24 16.40
C LYS A 259 8.70 -1.06 16.53
N GLU A 260 9.98 -1.33 16.72
CA GLU A 260 11.00 -0.29 16.78
C GLU A 260 11.19 0.41 15.43
N PHE A 261 11.23 -0.36 14.33
CA PHE A 261 11.22 0.18 12.98
C PHE A 261 9.99 1.07 12.75
N ASN A 262 8.80 0.56 13.10
CA ASN A 262 7.54 1.26 12.90
C ASN A 262 7.45 2.57 13.71
N LYS A 263 8.03 2.60 14.92
CA LYS A 263 8.14 3.81 15.75
C LYS A 263 9.03 4.85 15.09
N GLN A 264 10.26 4.48 14.74
CA GLN A 264 11.20 5.41 14.10
C GLN A 264 10.70 5.90 12.73
N LEU A 265 9.96 5.06 12.00
CA LEU A 265 9.33 5.45 10.74
C LEU A 265 8.23 6.50 10.96
N ASN A 266 7.40 6.33 12.00
CA ASN A 266 6.39 7.32 12.34
C ASN A 266 7.00 8.68 12.73
N ASP A 267 8.08 8.67 13.50
CA ASP A 267 8.84 9.87 13.86
C ASP A 267 9.41 10.55 12.60
N THR A 268 9.96 9.75 11.68
CA THR A 268 10.49 10.25 10.40
C THR A 268 9.39 10.80 9.48
N VAL A 269 8.22 10.15 9.41
CA VAL A 269 7.07 10.68 8.66
C VAL A 269 6.60 12.01 9.26
N SER A 270 6.62 12.14 10.58
CA SER A 270 6.28 13.40 11.25
C SER A 270 7.27 14.52 10.88
N LYS A 271 8.56 14.20 10.78
CA LYS A 271 9.59 15.12 10.27
C LYS A 271 9.41 15.45 8.78
N LEU A 272 9.11 14.47 7.93
CA LEU A 272 8.89 14.71 6.50
C LEU A 272 7.70 15.65 6.26
N ARG A 273 6.65 15.60 7.09
CA ARG A 273 5.52 16.53 7.00
C ARG A 273 5.93 17.99 7.23
N THR A 274 6.92 18.24 8.09
CA THR A 274 7.42 19.61 8.34
C THR A 274 8.39 20.05 7.25
N GLU A 275 9.21 19.15 6.75
CA GLU A 275 10.20 19.44 5.68
C GLU A 275 9.57 19.59 4.29
N LEU A 276 8.43 18.94 4.04
CA LEU A 276 7.75 18.88 2.74
C LEU A 276 6.37 19.55 2.82
N PRO A 277 6.27 20.87 3.03
CA PRO A 277 5.02 21.56 3.39
C PRO A 277 3.94 21.55 2.29
N LYS A 278 4.31 21.18 1.05
CA LYS A 278 3.35 21.02 -0.06
C LYS A 278 2.84 19.59 -0.22
N ALA A 279 3.32 18.66 0.59
CA ALA A 279 2.95 17.26 0.52
C ALA A 279 1.94 16.89 1.61
N ALA A 280 0.94 16.09 1.24
CA ALA A 280 0.19 15.28 2.18
C ALA A 280 0.92 13.95 2.38
N ILE A 281 1.29 13.62 3.62
CA ILE A 281 1.98 12.37 3.94
C ILE A 281 1.19 11.60 5.00
N THR A 282 0.67 10.44 4.62
CA THR A 282 -0.11 9.55 5.47
C THR A 282 0.76 8.39 5.93
N TYR A 283 0.86 8.19 7.24
CA TYR A 283 1.44 6.99 7.84
C TYR A 283 0.32 5.97 8.03
N VAL A 284 0.54 4.73 7.63
CA VAL A 284 -0.46 3.66 7.71
C VAL A 284 0.02 2.52 8.59
N ASP A 285 -0.73 2.27 9.65
CA ASP A 285 -0.42 1.25 10.64
C ASP A 285 -0.92 -0.14 10.21
N VAL A 286 -0.18 -0.73 9.27
CA VAL A 286 -0.41 -2.10 8.77
C VAL A 286 -0.12 -3.15 9.86
N TYR A 287 0.83 -2.89 10.76
CA TYR A 287 1.14 -3.76 11.90
C TYR A 287 -0.11 -4.05 12.71
N THR A 288 -0.79 -3.00 13.19
CA THR A 288 -1.95 -3.16 14.06
C THR A 288 -3.10 -3.84 13.33
N ALA A 289 -3.31 -3.53 12.05
CA ALA A 289 -4.32 -4.21 11.23
C ALA A 289 -4.02 -5.72 11.10
N LYS A 290 -2.81 -6.10 10.66
CA LYS A 290 -2.42 -7.51 10.48
C LYS A 290 -2.39 -8.28 11.79
N TYR A 291 -1.83 -7.70 12.86
CA TYR A 291 -1.80 -8.33 14.18
C TYR A 291 -3.20 -8.47 14.77
N GLY A 292 -4.09 -7.50 14.52
CA GLY A 292 -5.51 -7.56 14.88
C GLY A 292 -6.19 -8.79 14.27
N LEU A 293 -6.03 -9.00 12.96
CA LEU A 293 -6.57 -10.18 12.26
C LEU A 293 -6.06 -11.50 12.86
N ILE A 294 -4.76 -11.60 13.14
CA ILE A 294 -4.15 -12.79 13.76
C ILE A 294 -4.74 -13.01 15.16
N SER A 295 -4.83 -11.95 15.97
CA SER A 295 -5.30 -12.01 17.35
C SER A 295 -6.78 -12.39 17.50
N GLN A 296 -7.55 -12.21 16.42
CA GLN A 296 -9.00 -12.42 16.34
C GLN A 296 -9.38 -13.51 15.33
N ALA A 297 -8.41 -14.31 14.87
CA ALA A 297 -8.61 -15.26 13.77
C ALA A 297 -9.82 -16.18 13.97
N THR A 298 -10.04 -16.68 15.20
CA THR A 298 -11.17 -17.55 15.56
C THR A 298 -12.55 -16.86 15.49
N SER A 299 -12.60 -15.54 15.48
CA SER A 299 -13.84 -14.75 15.36
C SER A 299 -14.08 -14.20 13.95
N LEU A 300 -13.06 -14.26 13.08
CA LEU A 300 -13.08 -13.70 11.74
C LEU A 300 -13.14 -14.76 10.64
N GLY A 301 -12.96 -16.04 10.97
CA GLY A 301 -13.08 -17.17 10.05
C GLY A 301 -13.88 -18.31 10.66
N ASN A 302 -14.85 -18.83 9.89
CA ASN A 302 -15.50 -20.12 10.10
C ASN A 302 -14.58 -21.26 9.63
#